data_AF-A0A7N6BAW1-F1
#
_entry.id   AF-A0A7N6BAW1-F1
#
_cell.length_a   1.000
_cell.length_b   1.000
_cell.length_c   1.000
_cell.angle_alpha   90.00
_cell.angle_beta   90.00
_cell.angle_gamma   90.00
#
_symmetry.space_group_name_H-M   'P 1'
#
loop_
_entity.id
_entity.type
_entity.pdbx_description
1 polymer ?
#
loop_
_entity_poly.entity_id
_entity_poly.type
_entity_poly.pdbx_seq_one_letter_code
_entity_poly.pdbx_strand_id
1 'polypeptide(L)'
;MANKLSNFGKMLLRRRALDCSGDETRFARCLSTLDLIALGVGSTLGAGVYVLAGEVAREKAGPAIVLCFLIAALSSMLAGLCYAEFGARVPKTGSAYLYSYVTVGEIWAFITGWNLILSYVIGTASVARAWSSTFDNLVEQKISGFFKASMAMKVPGGVLAEYPDLFALILVLLLTGLLAFGVSESALVNKIFTGINLVVLGFVIISGFVKGNTDNWSLTKQDYIDYKNGTNSSLKIVEEFGEGGFSPFGLTGILSGAATCFYAFVGFDCIATTSEEAKNPMRSIPIGIVASLLICFFAYFGVSAALTMMMPYYELNIQSPLPEAFSYVGWAPARYIVAVGSLCALSTSLLGSMFPMPRVIYAMAEDGLLFRILSRMSERTKTPVLATIASGIVAALMAFLFDLAALVDLMSIGTLLAYSLVAICVPLLPLLPLFSVFVNIYLMMQLDMGTWCRFTVWMAIGFAIYFLYGIRNSSEGASSSSPRKYEPALQSKSPIYKGTPDDSDVEAGSSP
;
A
#
# COMPACT_ATOMS: atom_id res chain seq x y z
N MET A 1 -35.81 -20.82 -17.93
CA MET A 1 -34.40 -20.77 -17.47
C MET A 1 -33.75 -19.41 -17.76
N ALA A 2 -33.89 -18.88 -18.98
CA ALA A 2 -33.37 -17.57 -19.39
C ALA A 2 -33.80 -16.38 -18.49
N ASN A 3 -35.07 -16.30 -18.05
CA ASN A 3 -35.50 -15.22 -17.14
C ASN A 3 -34.88 -15.29 -15.74
N LYS A 4 -34.64 -16.51 -15.22
CA LYS A 4 -33.93 -16.69 -13.94
C LYS A 4 -32.45 -16.31 -14.09
N LEU A 5 -31.83 -16.66 -15.22
CA LEU A 5 -30.44 -16.30 -15.53
C LEU A 5 -30.27 -14.79 -15.75
N SER A 6 -31.22 -14.14 -16.43
CA SER A 6 -31.22 -12.70 -16.64
C SER A 6 -31.46 -11.93 -15.33
N ASN A 7 -32.38 -12.39 -14.48
CA ASN A 7 -32.57 -11.79 -13.15
C ASN A 7 -31.34 -11.98 -12.25
N PHE A 8 -30.68 -13.14 -12.34
CA PHE A 8 -29.42 -13.40 -11.64
C PHE A 8 -28.30 -12.48 -12.15
N GLY A 9 -28.16 -12.31 -13.47
CA GLY A 9 -27.22 -11.36 -14.07
C GLY A 9 -27.49 -9.91 -13.66
N LYS A 10 -28.77 -9.51 -13.60
CA LYS A 10 -29.18 -8.18 -13.10
C LYS A 10 -28.87 -7.99 -11.61
N MET A 11 -28.94 -9.03 -10.80
CA MET A 11 -28.52 -8.98 -9.39
C MET A 11 -27.02 -8.72 -9.24
N LEU A 12 -26.18 -9.38 -10.04
CA LEU A 12 -24.72 -9.23 -9.98
C LEU A 12 -24.21 -7.88 -10.50
N LEU A 13 -24.96 -7.25 -11.41
CA LEU A 13 -24.60 -5.98 -12.06
C LEU A 13 -25.31 -4.76 -11.45
N ARG A 14 -25.90 -4.88 -10.25
CA ARG A 14 -26.50 -3.74 -9.55
C ARG A 14 -25.46 -2.65 -9.32
N ARG A 15 -25.82 -1.41 -9.63
CA ARG A 15 -24.97 -0.24 -9.41
C ARG A 15 -25.56 0.60 -8.30
N ARG A 16 -24.69 1.12 -7.45
CA ARG A 16 -25.07 2.01 -6.35
C ARG A 16 -25.36 3.40 -6.89
N ALA A 17 -26.56 3.92 -6.62
CA ALA A 17 -26.88 5.32 -6.87
C ALA A 17 -26.33 6.18 -5.73
N LEU A 18 -25.60 7.24 -6.07
CA LEU A 18 -25.05 8.17 -5.08
C LEU A 18 -26.04 9.32 -4.86
N ASP A 19 -26.77 9.28 -3.74
CA ASP A 19 -27.42 10.48 -3.22
C ASP A 19 -26.31 11.40 -2.65
N CYS A 20 -25.94 12.43 -3.41
CA CYS A 20 -25.00 13.49 -3.03
C CYS A 20 -25.69 14.65 -2.29
N SER A 21 -26.95 14.48 -1.89
CA SER A 21 -27.69 15.44 -1.09
C SER A 21 -27.20 15.40 0.36
N GLY A 22 -26.42 16.40 0.78
CA GLY A 22 -26.34 16.97 2.14
C GLY A 22 -26.31 16.09 3.40
N ASP A 23 -26.26 14.77 3.30
CA ASP A 23 -26.38 13.87 4.45
C ASP A 23 -25.16 14.05 5.37
N GLU A 24 -25.45 14.24 6.66
CA GLU A 24 -24.45 14.36 7.70
C GLU A 24 -23.50 13.15 7.65
N THR A 25 -22.20 13.40 7.47
CA THR A 25 -21.19 12.34 7.45
C THR A 25 -21.16 11.67 8.82
N ARG A 26 -21.33 10.35 8.87
CA ARG A 26 -21.25 9.58 10.13
C ARG A 26 -19.87 9.66 10.79
N PHE A 27 -18.82 9.80 9.98
CA PHE A 27 -17.46 10.04 10.44
C PHE A 27 -17.22 11.51 10.81
N ALA A 28 -16.35 11.74 11.79
CA ALA A 28 -15.92 13.09 12.17
C ALA A 28 -14.94 13.66 11.13
N ARG A 29 -15.24 14.85 10.61
CA ARG A 29 -14.31 15.59 9.72
C ARG A 29 -13.17 16.22 10.52
N CYS A 30 -12.18 15.42 10.89
CA CYS A 30 -11.05 15.85 11.70
C CYS A 30 -9.72 15.99 10.93
N LEU A 31 -9.57 15.34 9.77
CA LEU A 31 -8.29 15.27 9.05
C LEU A 31 -8.06 16.51 8.17
N SER A 32 -6.90 17.13 8.35
CA SER A 32 -6.39 18.20 7.47
C SER A 32 -5.66 17.64 6.26
N THR A 33 -5.36 18.50 5.27
CA THR A 33 -4.49 18.15 4.13
C THR A 33 -3.14 17.60 4.57
N LEU A 34 -2.52 18.18 5.58
CA LEU A 34 -1.22 17.73 6.09
C LEU A 34 -1.32 16.37 6.77
N ASP A 35 -2.42 16.09 7.49
CA ASP A 35 -2.62 14.79 8.11
C ASP A 35 -2.82 13.71 7.03
N LEU A 36 -3.49 14.02 5.91
CA LEU A 36 -3.63 13.11 4.77
C LEU A 36 -2.31 12.87 4.04
N ILE A 37 -1.49 13.92 3.83
CA ILE A 37 -0.15 13.76 3.24
C ILE A 37 0.70 12.90 4.17
N ALA A 38 0.72 13.18 5.47
CA ALA A 38 1.47 12.37 6.44
C ALA A 38 0.96 10.92 6.49
N LEU A 39 -0.35 10.70 6.37
CA LEU A 39 -0.91 9.37 6.28
C LEU A 39 -0.43 8.62 5.03
N GLY A 40 -0.47 9.23 3.85
CA GLY A 40 -0.02 8.58 2.61
C GLY A 40 1.49 8.40 2.54
N VAL A 41 2.27 9.39 2.99
CA VAL A 41 3.73 9.27 3.08
C VAL A 41 4.11 8.20 4.12
N GLY A 42 3.42 8.18 5.26
CA GLY A 42 3.67 7.23 6.34
C GLY A 42 3.30 5.79 5.98
N SER A 43 2.19 5.58 5.27
CA SER A 43 1.78 4.27 4.77
C SER A 43 2.76 3.73 3.73
N THR A 44 3.22 4.60 2.84
CA THR A 44 4.07 4.25 1.70
C THR A 44 5.56 4.13 2.07
N LEU A 45 6.12 5.05 2.88
CA LEU A 45 7.51 5.02 3.35
C LEU A 45 7.67 4.13 4.59
N GLY A 46 7.45 2.83 4.40
CA GLY A 46 7.63 1.80 5.43
C GLY A 46 8.76 0.83 5.10
N ALA A 47 8.44 -0.46 5.12
CA ALA A 47 9.39 -1.55 4.86
C ALA A 47 10.04 -1.46 3.47
N GLY A 48 9.38 -0.84 2.49
CA GLY A 48 9.92 -0.65 1.15
C GLY A 48 11.27 0.08 1.12
N VAL A 49 11.41 1.19 1.86
CA VAL A 49 12.66 2.00 1.80
C VAL A 49 13.79 1.31 2.55
N TYR A 50 13.46 0.71 3.69
CA TYR A 50 14.46 0.23 4.65
C TYR A 50 14.90 -1.21 4.41
N VAL A 51 14.06 -2.05 3.81
CA VAL A 51 14.35 -3.49 3.60
C VAL A 51 14.42 -3.78 2.10
N LEU A 52 13.34 -3.50 1.37
CA LEU A 52 13.21 -3.88 -0.04
C LEU A 52 14.27 -3.24 -0.94
N ALA A 53 14.70 -2.01 -0.63
CA ALA A 53 15.75 -1.33 -1.39
C ALA A 53 17.07 -2.13 -1.38
N GLY A 54 17.42 -2.80 -0.28
CA GLY A 54 18.63 -3.63 -0.21
C GLY A 54 18.49 -4.96 -0.95
N GLU A 55 17.34 -5.63 -0.77
CA GLU A 55 17.02 -6.88 -1.45
C GLU A 55 17.07 -6.73 -2.99
N VAL A 56 16.36 -5.73 -3.51
CA VAL A 56 16.29 -5.48 -4.97
C VAL A 56 17.64 -5.04 -5.52
N ALA A 57 18.40 -4.24 -4.76
CA ALA A 57 19.73 -3.83 -5.17
C ALA A 57 20.67 -5.04 -5.24
N ARG A 58 20.62 -5.95 -4.26
CA ARG A 58 21.50 -7.11 -4.23
C ARG A 58 21.14 -8.17 -5.27
N GLU A 59 19.87 -8.55 -5.35
CA GLU A 59 19.46 -9.76 -6.07
C GLU A 59 18.94 -9.52 -7.49
N LYS A 60 18.48 -8.30 -7.82
CA LYS A 60 17.75 -8.06 -9.08
C LYS A 60 18.33 -6.98 -9.97
N ALA A 61 18.68 -5.83 -9.41
CA ALA A 61 18.95 -4.62 -10.20
C ALA A 61 20.37 -4.07 -10.07
N GLY A 62 21.08 -4.32 -8.96
CA GLY A 62 22.33 -3.63 -8.68
C GLY A 62 22.13 -2.12 -8.51
N PRO A 63 23.11 -1.31 -8.94
CA PRO A 63 23.00 0.16 -8.96
C PRO A 63 21.83 0.69 -9.80
N ALA A 64 21.38 -0.07 -10.80
CA ALA A 64 20.24 0.29 -11.64
C ALA A 64 18.88 0.28 -10.91
N ILE A 65 18.84 -0.06 -9.60
CA ILE A 65 17.66 0.10 -8.75
C ILE A 65 17.06 1.52 -8.79
N VAL A 66 17.90 2.53 -9.04
CA VAL A 66 17.47 3.92 -9.19
C VAL A 66 16.50 4.07 -10.38
N LEU A 67 16.75 3.35 -11.48
CA LEU A 67 15.84 3.29 -12.63
C LEU A 67 14.59 2.47 -12.33
N CYS A 68 14.72 1.40 -11.53
CA CYS A 68 13.58 0.60 -11.08
C CYS A 68 12.57 1.45 -10.31
N PHE A 69 13.04 2.27 -9.36
CA PHE A 69 12.18 3.17 -8.60
C PHE A 69 11.60 4.30 -9.46
N LEU A 70 12.33 4.78 -10.47
CA LEU A 70 11.80 5.76 -11.42
C LEU A 70 10.62 5.18 -12.22
N ILE A 71 10.78 3.98 -12.79
CA ILE A 71 9.72 3.29 -13.55
C ILE A 71 8.52 2.99 -12.65
N ALA A 72 8.77 2.48 -11.43
CA ALA A 72 7.73 2.20 -10.44
C ALA A 72 6.97 3.47 -10.06
N ALA A 73 7.66 4.57 -9.77
CA ALA A 73 7.06 5.84 -9.40
C ALA A 73 6.19 6.43 -10.52
N LEU A 74 6.65 6.35 -11.78
CA LEU A 74 5.86 6.78 -12.93
C LEU A 74 4.57 5.96 -13.02
N SER A 75 4.64 4.63 -12.92
CA SER A 75 3.46 3.76 -12.92
C SER A 75 2.49 4.10 -11.79
N SER A 76 2.99 4.26 -10.56
CA SER A 76 2.18 4.59 -9.39
C SER A 76 1.59 6.00 -9.46
N MET A 77 2.28 6.97 -10.05
CA MET A 77 1.74 8.32 -10.27
C MET A 77 0.54 8.31 -11.22
N LEU A 78 0.60 7.52 -12.29
CA LEU A 78 -0.52 7.37 -13.23
C LEU A 78 -1.74 6.74 -12.54
N ALA A 79 -1.52 5.70 -11.72
CA ALA A 79 -2.58 5.12 -10.90
C ALA A 79 -3.11 6.14 -9.87
N GLY A 80 -2.22 6.88 -9.21
CA GLY A 80 -2.55 7.90 -8.22
C GLY A 80 -3.43 9.03 -8.79
N LEU A 81 -3.19 9.47 -10.02
CA LEU A 81 -4.03 10.45 -10.70
C LEU A 81 -5.46 9.94 -10.94
N CYS A 82 -5.62 8.65 -11.29
CA CYS A 82 -6.93 8.02 -11.42
C CYS A 82 -7.70 8.01 -10.09
N TYR A 83 -7.00 7.68 -8.99
CA TYR A 83 -7.58 7.73 -7.64
C TYR A 83 -7.90 9.16 -7.20
N ALA A 84 -7.05 10.13 -7.52
CA ALA A 84 -7.27 11.54 -7.21
C ALA A 84 -8.54 12.08 -7.88
N GLU A 85 -8.76 11.74 -9.15
CA GLU A 85 -9.96 12.14 -9.87
C GLU A 85 -11.24 11.57 -9.24
N PHE A 86 -11.25 10.26 -8.95
CA PHE A 86 -12.40 9.62 -8.31
C PHE A 86 -12.64 10.13 -6.90
N GLY A 87 -11.58 10.33 -6.11
CA GLY A 87 -11.66 10.87 -4.76
C GLY A 87 -12.21 12.30 -4.71
N ALA A 88 -11.93 13.12 -5.73
CA ALA A 88 -12.52 14.45 -5.85
C ALA A 88 -14.00 14.43 -6.24
N ARG A 89 -14.41 13.46 -7.08
CA ARG A 89 -15.78 13.34 -7.59
C ARG A 89 -16.73 12.68 -6.61
N VAL A 90 -16.26 11.66 -5.88
CA VAL A 90 -17.05 10.84 -4.96
C VAL A 90 -16.39 10.85 -3.57
N PRO A 91 -16.66 11.88 -2.74
CA PRO A 91 -16.04 12.03 -1.43
C PRO A 91 -16.73 11.17 -0.36
N LYS A 92 -16.93 9.87 -0.63
CA LYS A 92 -17.50 8.90 0.30
C LYS A 92 -16.51 7.77 0.59
N THR A 93 -16.60 7.20 1.80
CA THR A 93 -15.69 6.18 2.32
C THR A 93 -15.82 4.90 1.50
N GLY A 94 -14.70 4.25 1.21
CA GLY A 94 -14.66 2.97 0.49
C GLY A 94 -13.68 2.92 -0.68
N SER A 95 -13.06 4.03 -1.08
CA SER A 95 -12.00 4.06 -2.09
C SER A 95 -12.37 3.23 -3.35
N ALA A 96 -11.49 2.34 -3.80
CA ALA A 96 -11.66 1.46 -4.96
C ALA A 96 -12.95 0.63 -4.94
N TYR A 97 -13.39 0.16 -3.76
CA TYR A 97 -14.63 -0.61 -3.62
C TYR A 97 -15.83 0.23 -4.09
N LEU A 98 -15.94 1.45 -3.56
CA LEU A 98 -17.04 2.35 -3.90
C LEU A 98 -16.98 2.76 -5.38
N TYR A 99 -15.78 3.06 -5.88
CA TYR A 99 -15.60 3.43 -7.29
C TYR A 99 -16.06 2.30 -8.23
N SER A 100 -15.71 1.06 -7.91
CA SER A 100 -16.13 -0.14 -8.67
C SER A 100 -17.63 -0.38 -8.59
N TYR A 101 -18.25 -0.12 -7.44
CA TYR A 101 -19.70 -0.31 -7.25
C TYR A 101 -20.53 0.67 -8.07
N VAL A 102 -20.08 1.93 -8.17
CA VAL A 102 -20.78 2.96 -8.93
C VAL A 102 -20.61 2.75 -10.44
N THR A 103 -19.44 2.29 -10.88
CA THR A 103 -19.08 2.23 -12.31
C THR A 103 -19.37 0.88 -12.97
N VAL A 104 -18.96 -0.23 -12.35
CA VAL A 104 -19.00 -1.57 -12.97
C VAL A 104 -20.17 -2.39 -12.42
N GLY A 105 -20.35 -2.42 -11.10
CA GLY A 105 -21.47 -3.09 -10.43
C GLY A 105 -21.06 -3.90 -9.19
N GLU A 106 -22.05 -4.51 -8.55
CA GLU A 106 -21.97 -5.14 -7.23
C GLU A 106 -20.92 -6.27 -7.13
N ILE A 107 -20.88 -7.21 -8.09
CA ILE A 107 -19.93 -8.34 -8.04
C ILE A 107 -18.47 -7.86 -8.14
N TRP A 108 -18.21 -6.90 -9.01
CA TRP A 108 -16.87 -6.34 -9.21
C TRP A 108 -16.48 -5.46 -8.03
N ALA A 109 -17.43 -4.72 -7.45
CA ALA A 109 -17.21 -4.05 -6.19
C ALA A 109 -16.82 -5.02 -5.09
N PHE A 110 -17.56 -6.12 -4.91
CA PHE A 110 -17.25 -7.12 -3.92
C PHE A 110 -15.84 -7.69 -4.11
N ILE A 111 -15.46 -8.07 -5.34
CA ILE A 111 -14.11 -8.56 -5.65
C ILE A 111 -13.06 -7.49 -5.28
N THR A 112 -13.26 -6.23 -5.66
CA THR A 112 -12.33 -5.15 -5.33
C THR A 112 -12.22 -4.95 -3.81
N GLY A 113 -13.34 -4.89 -3.09
CA GLY A 113 -13.36 -4.70 -1.64
C GLY A 113 -12.76 -5.87 -0.86
N TRP A 114 -13.05 -7.10 -1.27
CA TRP A 114 -12.50 -8.32 -0.68
C TRP A 114 -10.97 -8.40 -0.86
N ASN A 115 -10.46 -7.94 -2.00
CA ASN A 115 -9.02 -7.86 -2.25
C ASN A 115 -8.35 -6.70 -1.50
N LEU A 116 -9.03 -5.56 -1.33
CA LEU A 116 -8.54 -4.49 -0.47
C LEU A 116 -8.41 -4.94 0.99
N ILE A 117 -9.39 -5.67 1.51
CA ILE A 117 -9.34 -6.23 2.87
C ILE A 117 -8.12 -7.15 3.01
N LEU A 118 -7.91 -8.05 2.04
CA LEU A 118 -6.72 -8.91 2.00
C LEU A 118 -5.43 -8.10 2.02
N SER A 119 -5.33 -7.11 1.12
CA SER A 119 -4.14 -6.28 0.95
C SER A 119 -3.78 -5.55 2.24
N TYR A 120 -4.76 -4.99 2.96
CA TYR A 120 -4.47 -4.28 4.20
C TYR A 120 -4.16 -5.24 5.36
N VAL A 121 -4.89 -6.36 5.51
CA VAL A 121 -4.62 -7.37 6.56
C VAL A 121 -3.21 -7.92 6.42
N ILE A 122 -2.83 -8.30 5.20
CA ILE A 122 -1.49 -8.83 4.90
C ILE A 122 -0.45 -7.73 5.01
N GLY A 123 -0.72 -6.52 4.53
CA GLY A 123 0.19 -5.39 4.67
C GLY A 123 0.50 -5.04 6.13
N THR A 124 -0.51 -5.08 7.00
CA THR A 124 -0.32 -4.95 8.45
C THR A 124 0.55 -6.09 8.99
N ALA A 125 0.29 -7.33 8.59
CA ALA A 125 1.08 -8.48 9.04
C ALA A 125 2.54 -8.43 8.57
N SER A 126 2.79 -8.07 7.31
CA SER A 126 4.13 -7.97 6.73
C SER A 126 4.94 -6.85 7.38
N VAL A 127 4.34 -5.68 7.59
CA VAL A 127 5.03 -4.56 8.24
C VAL A 127 5.32 -4.87 9.71
N ALA A 128 4.42 -5.55 10.42
CA ALA A 128 4.68 -6.00 11.80
C ALA A 128 5.84 -7.00 11.88
N ARG A 129 5.95 -7.92 10.91
CA ARG A 129 7.06 -8.87 10.81
C ARG A 129 8.38 -8.17 10.46
N ALA A 130 8.35 -7.22 9.53
CA ALA A 130 9.51 -6.38 9.22
C ALA A 130 9.97 -5.58 10.45
N TRP A 131 9.03 -5.06 11.25
CA TRP A 131 9.33 -4.38 12.51
C TRP A 131 10.03 -5.31 13.49
N SER A 132 9.45 -6.49 13.74
CA SER A 132 10.02 -7.52 14.63
C SER A 132 11.43 -7.92 14.20
N SER A 133 11.63 -8.18 12.91
CA SER A 133 12.94 -8.53 12.33
C SER A 133 13.97 -7.41 12.45
N THR A 134 13.56 -6.15 12.28
CA THR A 134 14.45 -4.99 12.41
C THR A 134 14.87 -4.77 13.87
N PHE A 135 13.92 -4.96 14.79
CA PHE A 135 14.19 -4.88 16.22
C PHE A 135 15.10 -6.01 16.70
N ASP A 136 14.88 -7.25 16.22
CA ASP A 136 15.74 -8.37 16.58
C ASP A 136 17.18 -8.19 16.07
N ASN A 137 17.36 -7.64 14.86
CA ASN A 137 18.68 -7.25 14.35
C ASN A 137 19.38 -6.22 15.24
N LEU A 138 18.63 -5.29 15.84
CA LEU A 138 19.19 -4.29 16.76
C LEU A 138 19.63 -4.92 18.09
N VAL A 139 19.01 -6.02 18.51
CA VAL A 139 19.34 -6.78 19.73
C VAL A 139 20.24 -7.99 19.43
N GLU A 140 20.95 -7.97 18.29
CA GLU A 140 21.90 -9.01 17.88
C GLU A 140 21.26 -10.41 17.74
N GLN A 141 20.03 -10.48 17.21
CA GLN A 141 19.32 -11.74 16.90
C GLN A 141 19.03 -12.63 18.13
N LYS A 142 19.00 -12.04 19.33
CA LYS A 142 18.73 -12.77 20.59
C LYS A 142 17.28 -13.25 20.68
N ILE A 143 16.33 -12.53 20.10
CA ILE A 143 14.91 -12.85 20.17
C ILE A 143 14.60 -14.03 19.25
N SER A 144 15.01 -13.98 17.98
CA SER A 144 14.85 -15.12 17.08
C SER A 144 15.64 -16.34 17.56
N GLY A 145 16.84 -16.16 18.12
CA GLY A 145 17.63 -17.24 18.72
C GLY A 145 16.87 -17.99 19.82
N PHE A 146 16.21 -17.26 20.73
CA PHE A 146 15.39 -17.84 21.80
C PHE A 146 14.16 -18.57 21.25
N PHE A 147 13.44 -17.98 20.31
CA PHE A 147 12.21 -18.57 19.75
C PHE A 147 12.49 -19.76 18.83
N LYS A 148 13.58 -19.73 18.05
CA LYS A 148 14.03 -20.89 17.28
C LYS A 148 14.45 -22.05 18.18
N ALA A 149 15.04 -21.77 19.35
CA ALA A 149 15.39 -22.81 20.32
C ALA A 149 14.16 -23.40 21.03
N SER A 150 13.16 -22.56 21.34
CA SER A 150 12.01 -22.97 22.17
C SER A 150 10.80 -23.45 21.38
N MET A 151 10.58 -22.93 20.16
CA MET A 151 9.33 -23.08 19.41
C MET A 151 9.53 -23.12 17.88
N ALA A 152 10.49 -23.92 17.41
CA ALA A 152 10.72 -24.09 15.97
C ALA A 152 9.56 -24.85 15.28
N MET A 153 8.98 -24.23 14.26
CA MET A 153 8.04 -24.87 13.33
C MET A 153 8.77 -25.16 12.02
N LYS A 154 9.37 -26.35 11.90
CA LYS A 154 9.93 -26.82 10.63
C LYS A 154 8.85 -27.50 9.80
N VAL A 155 8.00 -26.70 9.15
CA VAL A 155 7.03 -27.21 8.18
C VAL A 155 7.63 -27.10 6.77
N PRO A 156 7.69 -28.18 5.99
CA PRO A 156 8.17 -28.11 4.61
C PRO A 156 7.21 -27.26 3.77
N GLY A 157 7.75 -26.26 3.06
CA GLY A 157 6.99 -25.43 2.12
C GLY A 157 7.27 -23.92 2.15
N GLY A 158 8.04 -23.40 3.12
CA GLY A 158 8.45 -21.99 3.15
C GLY A 158 7.31 -20.96 3.32
N VAL A 159 6.09 -21.43 3.62
CA VAL A 159 4.90 -20.58 3.80
C VAL A 159 4.70 -20.19 5.26
N LEU A 160 4.88 -21.14 6.19
CA LEU A 160 4.85 -20.84 7.62
C LEU A 160 6.20 -20.30 8.07
N ALA A 161 6.15 -19.41 9.05
CA ALA A 161 7.32 -18.89 9.72
C ALA A 161 8.14 -20.02 10.38
N GLU A 162 9.47 -19.89 10.37
CA GLU A 162 10.36 -20.82 11.08
C GLU A 162 10.07 -20.89 12.59
N TYR A 163 9.53 -19.80 13.14
CA TYR A 163 9.05 -19.71 14.51
C TYR A 163 7.82 -18.78 14.55
N PRO A 164 6.87 -19.01 15.46
CA PRO A 164 5.74 -18.12 15.62
C PRO A 164 6.17 -16.80 16.29
N ASP A 165 5.85 -15.68 15.66
CA ASP A 165 6.31 -14.35 16.10
C ASP A 165 5.35 -13.71 17.10
N LEU A 166 5.53 -14.03 18.39
CA LEU A 166 4.74 -13.45 19.48
C LEU A 166 4.93 -11.93 19.59
N PHE A 167 6.10 -11.43 19.24
CA PHE A 167 6.39 -10.00 19.33
C PHE A 167 5.54 -9.23 18.30
N ALA A 168 5.53 -9.67 17.05
CA ALA A 168 4.69 -9.09 16.01
C ALA A 168 3.18 -9.17 16.36
N LEU A 169 2.73 -10.29 16.93
CA LEU A 169 1.34 -10.45 17.38
C LEU A 169 0.96 -9.40 18.44
N ILE A 170 1.79 -9.23 19.48
CA ILE A 170 1.52 -8.26 20.56
C ILE A 170 1.52 -6.84 20.01
N LEU A 171 2.45 -6.52 19.10
CA LEU A 171 2.55 -5.21 18.47
C LEU A 171 1.27 -4.85 17.68
N VAL A 172 0.77 -5.78 16.86
CA VAL A 172 -0.48 -5.56 16.09
C VAL A 172 -1.68 -5.40 17.01
N LEU A 173 -1.79 -6.21 18.07
CA LEU A 173 -2.90 -6.09 19.03
C LEU A 173 -2.85 -4.76 19.79
N LEU A 174 -1.66 -4.29 20.18
CA LEU A 174 -1.48 -3.00 20.84
C LEU A 174 -1.93 -1.85 19.95
N LEU A 175 -1.50 -1.82 18.68
CA LEU A 175 -1.92 -0.78 17.74
C LEU A 175 -3.39 -0.89 17.36
N THR A 176 -3.97 -2.09 17.35
CA THR A 176 -5.41 -2.30 17.19
C THR A 176 -6.17 -1.62 18.34
N GLY A 177 -5.68 -1.79 19.57
CA GLY A 177 -6.20 -1.10 20.75
C GLY A 177 -6.12 0.42 20.61
N LEU A 178 -4.96 0.95 20.20
CA LEU A 178 -4.75 2.38 19.96
C LEU A 178 -5.77 2.96 18.97
N LEU A 179 -6.00 2.27 17.85
CA LEU A 179 -6.96 2.68 16.81
C LEU A 179 -8.42 2.59 17.27
N ALA A 180 -8.73 1.68 18.20
CA ALA A 180 -10.06 1.56 18.78
C ALA A 180 -10.41 2.72 19.74
N PHE A 181 -9.41 3.31 20.41
CA PHE A 181 -9.61 4.41 21.37
C PHE A 181 -9.86 5.77 20.72
N GLY A 182 -9.34 6.04 19.53
CA GLY A 182 -9.65 7.29 18.82
C GLY A 182 -8.76 7.61 17.63
N VAL A 183 -9.38 8.12 16.57
CA VAL A 183 -8.72 8.46 15.30
C VAL A 183 -7.96 9.80 15.36
N SER A 184 -8.45 10.79 16.10
CA SER A 184 -7.79 12.10 16.21
C SER A 184 -6.40 11.99 16.83
N GLU A 185 -6.28 11.23 17.92
CA GLU A 185 -5.00 11.01 18.61
C GLU A 185 -4.05 10.19 17.74
N SER A 186 -4.57 9.16 17.05
CA SER A 186 -3.77 8.34 16.13
C SER A 186 -3.19 9.17 14.97
N ALA A 187 -3.95 10.11 14.42
CA ALA A 187 -3.48 10.99 13.34
C ALA A 187 -2.33 11.90 13.79
N LEU A 188 -2.37 12.39 15.04
CA LEU A 188 -1.28 13.20 15.60
C LEU A 188 0.00 12.37 15.76
N VAL A 189 -0.09 11.16 16.29
CA VAL A 189 1.04 10.23 16.42
C VAL A 189 1.64 9.92 15.05
N ASN A 190 0.78 9.59 14.07
CA ASN A 190 1.21 9.29 12.71
C ASN A 190 1.96 10.47 12.07
N LYS A 191 1.48 11.69 12.26
CA LYS A 191 2.13 12.91 11.77
C LYS A 191 3.53 13.10 12.35
N ILE A 192 3.69 12.90 13.66
CA ILE A 192 5.00 13.02 14.34
C ILE A 192 5.97 11.97 13.80
N PHE A 193 5.56 10.70 13.74
CA PHE A 193 6.43 9.63 13.28
C PHE A 193 6.79 9.76 11.79
N THR A 194 5.86 10.20 10.94
CA THR A 194 6.15 10.50 9.53
C THR A 194 7.17 11.64 9.42
N GLY A 195 7.04 12.68 10.24
CA GLY A 195 8.00 13.79 10.29
C GLY A 195 9.41 13.30 10.64
N ILE A 196 9.53 12.50 11.71
CA ILE A 196 10.81 11.90 12.12
C ILE A 196 11.39 11.03 10.99
N ASN A 197 10.57 10.20 10.35
CA ASN A 197 10.99 9.36 9.24
C ASN A 197 11.57 10.19 8.09
N LEU A 198 10.89 11.26 7.67
CA LEU A 198 11.39 12.15 6.62
C LEU A 198 12.71 12.83 6.99
N VAL A 199 12.90 13.23 8.25
CA VAL A 199 14.18 13.79 8.72
C VAL A 199 15.30 12.75 8.65
N VAL A 200 15.04 11.52 9.12
CA VAL A 200 16.05 10.44 9.07
C VAL A 200 16.39 10.07 7.63
N LEU A 201 15.40 9.97 6.74
CA LEU A 201 15.66 9.72 5.32
C LEU A 201 16.45 10.87 4.68
N GLY A 202 16.13 12.13 4.98
CA GLY A 202 16.93 13.27 4.55
C GLY A 202 18.38 13.17 5.01
N PHE A 203 18.61 12.77 6.26
CA PHE A 203 19.95 12.51 6.79
C PHE A 203 20.67 11.38 6.05
N VAL A 204 20.01 10.26 5.79
CA VAL A 204 20.57 9.12 5.03
C VAL A 204 20.99 9.54 3.63
N ILE A 205 20.13 10.30 2.94
CA ILE A 205 20.40 10.78 1.58
C ILE A 205 21.64 11.68 1.58
N ILE A 206 21.68 12.71 2.42
CA ILE A 206 22.79 13.66 2.48
C ILE A 206 24.09 12.94 2.86
N SER A 207 24.08 12.14 3.91
CA SER A 207 25.29 11.44 4.38
C SER A 207 25.78 10.39 3.38
N GLY A 208 24.87 9.69 2.69
CA GLY A 208 25.24 8.72 1.68
C GLY A 208 25.81 9.33 0.41
N PHE A 209 25.35 10.52 -0.02
CA PHE A 209 26.02 11.25 -1.11
C PHE A 209 27.40 11.79 -0.71
N VAL A 210 27.60 12.18 0.56
CA VAL A 210 28.89 12.69 1.06
C VAL A 210 29.93 11.58 1.23
N LYS A 211 29.49 10.38 1.64
CA LYS A 211 30.36 9.22 1.91
C LYS A 211 30.40 8.19 0.79
N GLY A 212 29.50 8.29 -0.18
CA GLY A 212 29.39 7.37 -1.29
C GLY A 212 30.57 7.49 -2.25
N ASN A 213 30.99 6.35 -2.80
CA ASN A 213 31.97 6.29 -3.87
C ASN A 213 31.27 5.97 -5.19
N THR A 214 31.53 6.76 -6.23
CA THR A 214 31.01 6.53 -7.59
C THR A 214 31.57 5.27 -8.22
N ASP A 215 32.73 4.78 -7.77
CA ASP A 215 33.34 3.55 -8.28
C ASP A 215 32.44 2.32 -8.07
N ASN A 216 31.58 2.34 -7.04
CA ASN A 216 30.61 1.28 -6.76
C ASN A 216 29.54 1.13 -7.87
N TRP A 217 29.39 2.12 -8.75
CA TRP A 217 28.51 2.03 -9.92
C TRP A 217 29.22 1.53 -11.18
N SER A 218 30.55 1.45 -11.17
CA SER A 218 31.38 0.96 -12.28
C SER A 218 32.17 -0.29 -11.91
N LEU A 219 31.54 -1.19 -11.14
CA LEU A 219 32.13 -2.47 -10.74
C LEU A 219 32.47 -3.34 -11.95
N THR A 220 33.63 -3.97 -11.94
CA THR A 220 34.11 -4.83 -13.02
C THR A 220 34.04 -6.31 -12.64
N LYS A 221 34.11 -7.20 -13.65
CA LYS A 221 34.12 -8.65 -13.41
C LYS A 221 35.26 -9.11 -12.49
N GLN A 222 36.34 -8.33 -12.42
CA GLN A 222 37.52 -8.61 -11.61
C GLN A 222 37.26 -8.40 -10.11
N ASP A 223 36.49 -7.37 -9.74
CA ASP A 223 36.14 -7.06 -8.35
C ASP A 223 35.37 -8.22 -7.70
N TYR A 224 34.51 -8.89 -8.48
CA TYR A 224 33.79 -10.08 -8.02
C TYR A 224 34.69 -11.30 -7.83
N ILE A 225 35.71 -11.45 -8.68
CA ILE A 225 36.69 -12.54 -8.58
C ILE A 225 37.58 -12.34 -7.35
N ASP A 226 38.00 -11.11 -7.08
CA ASP A 226 38.82 -10.78 -5.90
C ASP A 226 38.05 -10.99 -4.59
N TYR A 227 36.76 -10.62 -4.55
CA TYR A 227 35.87 -10.94 -3.43
C TYR A 227 35.70 -12.46 -3.23
N LYS A 228 35.48 -13.21 -4.31
CA LYS A 228 35.22 -14.66 -4.24
C LYS A 228 36.48 -15.50 -4.01
N ASN A 229 37.68 -15.02 -4.36
CA ASN A 229 38.95 -15.66 -3.97
C ASN A 229 39.13 -15.73 -2.44
N GLY A 230 38.39 -14.92 -1.67
CA GLY A 230 38.27 -15.03 -0.21
C GLY A 230 37.24 -16.05 0.30
N THR A 231 36.36 -16.59 -0.56
CA THR A 231 35.28 -17.53 -0.19
C THR A 231 35.34 -18.82 -1.03
N ASN A 232 35.61 -19.96 -0.39
CA ASN A 232 35.86 -21.28 -1.03
C ASN A 232 34.64 -21.89 -1.76
N SER A 233 34.08 -21.25 -2.79
CA SER A 233 32.95 -21.81 -3.55
C SER A 233 33.06 -21.55 -5.06
N SER A 234 33.19 -22.61 -5.83
CA SER A 234 33.26 -22.60 -7.30
C SER A 234 31.85 -22.71 -7.90
N LEU A 235 31.16 -21.59 -8.08
CA LEU A 235 29.90 -21.52 -8.82
C LEU A 235 29.83 -20.23 -9.66
N LYS A 236 29.17 -20.33 -10.83
CA LYS A 236 29.15 -19.34 -11.93
C LYS A 236 28.91 -17.90 -11.44
N ILE A 237 29.99 -17.12 -11.37
CA ILE A 237 30.01 -15.72 -10.89
C ILE A 237 29.01 -14.83 -11.64
N VAL A 238 28.80 -15.10 -12.94
CA VAL A 238 27.91 -14.31 -13.81
C VAL A 238 26.43 -14.55 -13.50
N GLU A 239 26.03 -15.75 -13.07
CA GLU A 239 24.63 -16.04 -12.71
C GLU A 239 24.24 -15.43 -11.36
N GLU A 240 25.21 -15.24 -10.46
CA GLU A 240 24.98 -14.78 -9.08
C GLU A 240 25.14 -13.26 -8.92
N PHE A 241 26.09 -12.65 -9.62
CA PHE A 241 26.42 -11.23 -9.46
C PHE A 241 26.26 -10.39 -10.74
N GLY A 242 25.99 -11.02 -11.89
CA GLY A 242 25.79 -10.33 -13.17
C GLY A 242 27.09 -9.93 -13.89
N GLU A 243 26.95 -9.11 -14.93
CA GLU A 243 28.06 -8.75 -15.82
C GLU A 243 28.91 -7.56 -15.35
N GLY A 244 28.48 -6.88 -14.28
CA GLY A 244 29.08 -5.67 -13.75
C GLY A 244 28.58 -4.37 -14.37
N GLY A 245 29.15 -3.26 -13.91
CA GLY A 245 28.75 -1.89 -14.24
C GLY A 245 27.48 -1.44 -13.53
N PHE A 246 26.81 -0.44 -14.10
CA PHE A 246 25.61 0.17 -13.51
C PHE A 246 24.41 -0.80 -13.54
N SER A 247 24.29 -1.64 -14.57
CA SER A 247 23.18 -2.57 -14.77
C SER A 247 23.67 -4.03 -14.91
N PRO A 248 24.11 -4.67 -13.81
CA PRO A 248 24.73 -5.99 -13.86
C PRO A 248 23.80 -7.09 -14.41
N PHE A 249 22.49 -6.94 -14.21
CA PHE A 249 21.45 -7.89 -14.65
C PHE A 249 20.71 -7.44 -15.93
N GLY A 250 21.21 -6.40 -16.61
CA GLY A 250 20.62 -5.86 -17.82
C GLY A 250 19.19 -5.34 -17.66
N LEU A 251 18.47 -5.22 -18.79
CA LEU A 251 17.08 -4.71 -18.81
C LEU A 251 16.09 -5.64 -18.10
N THR A 252 16.32 -6.95 -18.15
CA THR A 252 15.46 -7.95 -17.48
C THR A 252 15.48 -7.76 -15.97
N GLY A 253 16.66 -7.52 -15.38
CA GLY A 253 16.80 -7.22 -13.95
C GLY A 253 16.15 -5.88 -13.56
N ILE A 254 16.24 -4.86 -14.43
CA ILE A 254 15.58 -3.56 -14.21
C ILE A 254 14.05 -3.71 -14.20
N LEU A 255 13.48 -4.46 -15.16
CA LEU A 255 12.04 -4.67 -15.25
C LEU A 255 11.51 -5.51 -14.07
N SER A 256 12.21 -6.58 -13.69
CA SER A 256 11.86 -7.43 -12.53
C SER A 256 12.05 -6.70 -11.20
N GLY A 257 13.11 -5.88 -11.09
CA GLY A 257 13.34 -4.99 -9.96
C GLY A 257 12.25 -3.93 -9.85
N ALA A 258 11.85 -3.29 -10.95
CA ALA A 258 10.77 -2.30 -10.99
C ALA A 258 9.43 -2.89 -10.54
N ALA A 259 9.14 -4.14 -10.91
CA ALA A 259 7.98 -4.89 -10.43
C ALA A 259 7.95 -4.98 -8.89
N THR A 260 9.11 -5.28 -8.31
CA THR A 260 9.27 -5.40 -6.86
C THR A 260 9.21 -4.02 -6.22
N CYS A 261 9.88 -3.01 -6.77
CA CYS A 261 9.83 -1.63 -6.29
C CYS A 261 8.42 -1.01 -6.36
N PHE A 262 7.54 -1.47 -7.24
CA PHE A 262 6.15 -1.03 -7.28
C PHE A 262 5.43 -1.25 -5.94
N TYR A 263 5.74 -2.35 -5.25
CA TYR A 263 5.22 -2.63 -3.92
C TYR A 263 5.56 -1.51 -2.92
N ALA A 264 6.73 -0.87 -3.05
CA ALA A 264 7.14 0.21 -2.17
C ALA A 264 6.29 1.48 -2.33
N PHE A 265 5.55 1.63 -3.43
CA PHE A 265 4.63 2.74 -3.67
C PHE A 265 3.17 2.42 -3.31
N VAL A 266 2.89 1.23 -2.80
CA VAL A 266 1.57 0.87 -2.29
C VAL A 266 1.33 1.60 -0.96
N GLY A 267 0.19 2.26 -0.82
CA GLY A 267 -0.16 2.98 0.41
C GLY A 267 -0.90 4.30 0.19
N PHE A 268 -0.73 4.96 -0.97
CA PHE A 268 -1.40 6.24 -1.26
C PHE A 268 -2.94 6.13 -1.28
N ASP A 269 -3.47 4.94 -1.58
CA ASP A 269 -4.88 4.61 -1.62
C ASP A 269 -5.57 4.66 -0.24
N CYS A 270 -4.79 4.69 0.85
CA CYS A 270 -5.32 4.97 2.18
C CYS A 270 -5.94 6.38 2.28
N ILE A 271 -5.45 7.35 1.51
CA ILE A 271 -5.97 8.73 1.47
C ILE A 271 -7.37 8.73 0.84
N ALA A 272 -7.58 7.96 -0.23
CA ALA A 272 -8.88 7.85 -0.89
C ALA A 272 -9.92 7.17 0.01
N THR A 273 -9.48 6.27 0.90
CA THR A 273 -10.37 5.57 1.84
C THR A 273 -10.90 6.49 2.95
N THR A 274 -10.17 7.55 3.28
CA THR A 274 -10.45 8.43 4.43
C THR A 274 -11.16 9.73 4.01
N SER A 275 -11.79 9.72 2.85
CA SER A 275 -12.42 10.90 2.24
C SER A 275 -13.51 11.54 3.10
N GLU A 276 -14.30 10.76 3.86
CA GLU A 276 -15.36 11.29 4.72
C GLU A 276 -14.85 11.95 6.01
N GLU A 277 -13.60 11.64 6.39
CA GLU A 277 -12.94 12.21 7.58
C GLU A 277 -12.13 13.46 7.23
N ALA A 278 -11.92 13.73 5.94
CA ALA A 278 -11.24 14.92 5.46
C ALA A 278 -12.13 16.17 5.58
N LYS A 279 -11.55 17.29 6.04
CA LYS A 279 -12.28 18.58 6.13
C LYS A 279 -12.76 19.08 4.76
N ASN A 280 -11.90 19.00 3.73
CA ASN A 280 -12.16 19.49 2.37
C ASN A 280 -11.83 18.42 1.31
N PRO A 281 -12.60 17.33 1.21
CA PRO A 281 -12.20 16.15 0.41
C PRO A 281 -11.94 16.45 -1.07
N MET A 282 -12.73 17.34 -1.69
CA MET A 282 -12.61 17.67 -3.12
C MET A 282 -11.25 18.24 -3.52
N ARG A 283 -10.55 18.93 -2.61
CA ARG A 283 -9.19 19.46 -2.86
C ARG A 283 -8.13 18.69 -2.10
N SER A 284 -8.41 18.29 -0.87
CA SER A 284 -7.42 17.66 0.00
C SER A 284 -7.00 16.27 -0.47
N ILE A 285 -7.92 15.48 -1.06
CA ILE A 285 -7.61 14.12 -1.52
C ILE A 285 -6.66 14.15 -2.74
N PRO A 286 -6.96 14.89 -3.83
CA PRO A 286 -6.04 14.98 -4.97
C PRO A 286 -4.66 15.48 -4.60
N ILE A 287 -4.61 16.56 -3.80
CA ILE A 287 -3.34 17.15 -3.36
C ILE A 287 -2.58 16.15 -2.48
N GLY A 288 -3.28 15.45 -1.58
CA GLY A 288 -2.68 14.44 -0.70
C GLY A 288 -2.04 13.30 -1.47
N ILE A 289 -2.74 12.72 -2.45
CA ILE A 289 -2.24 11.60 -3.24
C ILE A 289 -1.01 12.01 -4.06
N VAL A 290 -1.08 13.10 -4.82
CA VAL A 290 0.03 13.53 -5.68
C VAL A 290 1.24 13.97 -4.85
N ALA A 291 1.03 14.76 -3.79
CA ALA A 291 2.12 15.21 -2.94
C ALA A 291 2.81 14.05 -2.20
N SER A 292 2.03 13.09 -1.68
CA SER A 292 2.61 11.92 -1.00
C SER A 292 3.43 11.06 -1.96
N LEU A 293 2.93 10.78 -3.16
CA LEU A 293 3.67 10.02 -4.18
C LEU A 293 4.97 10.72 -4.61
N LEU A 294 4.95 12.04 -4.80
CA LEU A 294 6.15 12.81 -5.13
C LEU A 294 7.20 12.77 -4.02
N ILE A 295 6.79 12.99 -2.77
CA ILE A 295 7.68 12.89 -1.61
C ILE A 295 8.29 11.49 -1.52
N CYS A 296 7.46 10.46 -1.70
CA CYS A 296 7.93 9.08 -1.68
C CYS A 296 8.92 8.80 -2.80
N PHE A 297 8.67 9.29 -4.03
CA PHE A 297 9.57 9.13 -5.16
C PHE A 297 10.96 9.68 -4.85
N PHE A 298 11.07 10.94 -4.39
CA PHE A 298 12.36 11.53 -4.07
C PHE A 298 13.08 10.81 -2.93
N ALA A 299 12.33 10.35 -1.92
CA ALA A 299 12.90 9.57 -0.83
C ALA A 299 13.44 8.22 -1.32
N TYR A 300 12.65 7.45 -2.06
CA TYR A 300 13.05 6.15 -2.61
C TYR A 300 14.24 6.26 -3.57
N PHE A 301 14.15 7.19 -4.52
CA PHE A 301 15.20 7.45 -5.49
C PHE A 301 16.50 7.87 -4.80
N GLY A 302 16.41 8.83 -3.87
CA GLY A 302 17.57 9.37 -3.15
C GLY A 302 18.23 8.34 -2.25
N VAL A 303 17.45 7.57 -1.48
CA VAL A 303 17.98 6.54 -0.58
C VAL A 303 18.63 5.40 -1.36
N SER A 304 18.03 4.98 -2.48
CA SER A 304 18.58 3.90 -3.30
C SER A 304 19.89 4.30 -3.97
N ALA A 305 19.97 5.55 -4.46
CA ALA A 305 21.22 6.10 -4.98
C ALA A 305 22.30 6.19 -3.89
N ALA A 306 21.95 6.75 -2.72
CA ALA A 306 22.84 6.85 -1.57
C ALA A 306 23.37 5.48 -1.11
N LEU A 307 22.48 4.49 -0.96
CA LEU A 307 22.82 3.14 -0.50
C LEU A 307 23.79 2.44 -1.45
N THR A 308 23.49 2.44 -2.76
CA THR A 308 24.32 1.77 -3.78
C THR A 308 25.66 2.47 -4.03
N MET A 309 25.80 3.74 -3.66
CA MET A 309 27.10 4.42 -3.65
C MET A 309 27.89 4.20 -2.36
N MET A 310 27.24 4.01 -1.22
CA MET A 310 27.94 3.76 0.05
C MET A 310 28.58 2.37 0.11
N MET A 311 27.89 1.35 -0.42
CA MET A 311 28.29 -0.04 -0.30
C MET A 311 28.08 -0.78 -1.63
N PRO A 312 29.01 -1.64 -2.07
CA PRO A 312 28.80 -2.46 -3.25
C PRO A 312 27.58 -3.37 -3.08
N TYR A 313 26.76 -3.47 -4.13
CA TYR A 313 25.43 -4.11 -4.04
C TYR A 313 25.47 -5.60 -3.64
N TYR A 314 26.57 -6.31 -3.93
CA TYR A 314 26.72 -7.72 -3.61
C TYR A 314 26.97 -8.00 -2.11
N GLU A 315 27.42 -7.00 -1.35
CA GLU A 315 27.64 -7.13 0.11
C GLU A 315 26.44 -6.65 0.93
N LEU A 316 25.44 -6.05 0.31
CA LEU A 316 24.26 -5.52 1.00
C LEU A 316 23.55 -6.62 1.80
N ASN A 317 23.26 -6.36 3.07
CA ASN A 317 22.42 -7.24 3.86
C ASN A 317 20.95 -7.07 3.42
N ILE A 318 20.26 -8.19 3.18
CA ILE A 318 18.85 -8.20 2.72
C ILE A 318 17.89 -7.74 3.82
N GLN A 319 18.19 -8.01 5.10
CA GLN A 319 17.26 -7.72 6.21
C GLN A 319 17.38 -6.29 6.75
N SER A 320 18.60 -5.73 6.79
CA SER A 320 18.86 -4.40 7.36
C SER A 320 19.97 -3.66 6.59
N PRO A 321 19.75 -3.33 5.30
CA PRO A 321 20.78 -2.75 4.43
C PRO A 321 21.27 -1.39 4.92
N LEU A 322 20.36 -0.50 5.35
CA LEU A 322 20.72 0.88 5.69
C LEU A 322 21.60 0.98 6.95
N PRO A 323 21.24 0.40 8.12
CA PRO A 323 22.11 0.45 9.29
C PRO A 323 23.48 -0.17 9.05
N GLU A 324 23.55 -1.25 8.26
CA GLU A 324 24.80 -1.96 7.98
C GLU A 324 25.69 -1.18 7.01
N ALA A 325 25.12 -0.46 6.04
CA ALA A 325 25.89 0.43 5.16
C ALA A 325 26.63 1.54 5.95
N PHE A 326 26.02 2.09 7.02
CA PHE A 326 26.71 3.04 7.89
C PHE A 326 27.79 2.39 8.76
N SER A 327 27.63 1.11 9.10
CA SER A 327 28.65 0.29 9.76
C SER A 327 29.87 0.12 8.85
N TYR A 328 29.63 -0.23 7.57
CA TYR A 328 30.65 -0.42 6.55
C TYR A 328 31.49 0.85 6.29
N VAL A 329 30.84 2.01 6.24
CA VAL A 329 31.50 3.32 6.03
C VAL A 329 32.27 3.81 7.28
N GLY A 330 32.19 3.09 8.41
CA GLY A 330 32.88 3.43 9.66
C GLY A 330 32.18 4.54 10.47
N TRP A 331 30.88 4.75 10.26
CA TRP A 331 30.07 5.78 10.95
C TRP A 331 29.08 5.14 11.94
N ALA A 332 29.64 4.55 13.00
CA ALA A 332 28.88 3.81 14.02
C ALA A 332 27.73 4.59 14.68
N PRO A 333 27.82 5.90 15.02
CA PRO A 333 26.68 6.63 15.60
C PRO A 333 25.49 6.75 14.64
N ALA A 334 25.74 6.85 13.33
CA ALA A 334 24.70 6.99 12.32
C ALA A 334 23.85 5.72 12.20
N ARG A 335 24.44 4.53 12.42
CA ARG A 335 23.74 3.24 12.47
C ARG A 335 22.54 3.28 13.43
N TYR A 336 22.74 3.80 14.65
CA TYR A 336 21.67 3.86 15.66
C TYR A 336 20.57 4.86 15.31
N ILE A 337 20.94 6.03 14.77
CA ILE A 337 19.97 7.03 14.32
C ILE A 337 19.07 6.45 13.23
N VAL A 338 19.67 5.77 12.25
CA VAL A 338 18.94 5.15 11.14
C VAL A 338 18.11 3.96 11.61
N ALA A 339 18.60 3.16 12.55
CA ALA A 339 17.84 2.06 13.14
C ALA A 339 16.59 2.57 13.89
N VAL A 340 16.73 3.59 14.73
CA VAL A 340 15.57 4.20 15.43
C VAL A 340 14.60 4.82 14.41
N GLY A 341 15.11 5.48 13.37
CA GLY A 341 14.29 6.01 12.28
C GLY A 341 13.51 4.91 11.55
N SER A 342 14.13 3.76 11.28
CA SER A 342 13.47 2.62 10.65
C SER A 342 12.32 2.06 11.49
N LEU A 343 12.49 1.94 12.82
CA LEU A 343 11.42 1.50 13.73
C LEU A 343 10.27 2.52 13.80
N CYS A 344 10.59 3.81 13.71
CA CYS A 344 9.59 4.88 13.64
C CYS A 344 8.81 4.83 12.32
N ALA A 345 9.52 4.63 11.19
CA ALA A 345 8.94 4.47 9.86
C ALA A 345 8.01 3.26 9.77
N LEU A 346 8.47 2.10 10.26
CA LEU A 346 7.68 0.86 10.26
C LEU A 346 6.45 0.99 11.16
N SER A 347 6.55 1.66 12.31
CA SER A 347 5.38 1.97 13.17
C SER A 347 4.35 2.84 12.44
N THR A 348 4.81 3.82 11.66
CA THR A 348 3.95 4.72 10.87
C THR A 348 3.24 3.94 9.76
N SER A 349 3.97 3.11 9.03
CA SER A 349 3.40 2.28 7.96
C SER A 349 2.40 1.25 8.50
N LEU A 350 2.66 0.72 9.71
CA LEU A 350 1.73 -0.18 10.39
C LEU A 350 0.41 0.52 10.75
N LEU A 351 0.47 1.73 11.32
CA LEU A 351 -0.71 2.56 11.52
C LEU A 351 -1.40 2.91 10.20
N GLY A 352 -0.64 3.26 9.17
CA GLY A 352 -1.15 3.63 7.85
C GLY A 352 -1.89 2.51 7.12
N SER A 353 -1.50 1.24 7.30
CA SER A 353 -2.19 0.07 6.74
C SER A 353 -3.41 -0.35 7.58
N MET A 354 -3.32 -0.25 8.90
CA MET A 354 -4.43 -0.59 9.81
C MET A 354 -5.54 0.45 9.80
N PHE A 355 -5.24 1.71 9.46
CA PHE A 355 -6.22 2.79 9.42
C PHE A 355 -7.33 2.60 8.37
N PRO A 356 -7.06 2.39 7.07
CA PRO A 356 -8.11 2.24 6.06
C PRO A 356 -8.92 0.94 6.20
N MET A 357 -8.34 -0.11 6.77
CA MET A 357 -8.92 -1.46 6.81
C MET A 357 -10.34 -1.54 7.44
N PRO A 358 -10.60 -1.00 8.64
CA PRO A 358 -11.94 -1.04 9.24
C PRO A 358 -12.99 -0.25 8.47
N ARG A 359 -12.57 0.77 7.71
CA ARG A 359 -13.44 1.65 6.93
C ARG A 359 -13.96 0.97 5.67
N VAL A 360 -13.11 0.19 5.00
CA VAL A 360 -13.55 -0.66 3.88
C VAL A 360 -14.52 -1.74 4.36
N ILE A 361 -14.21 -2.41 5.48
CA ILE A 361 -15.10 -3.42 6.08
C ILE A 361 -16.44 -2.81 6.48
N TYR A 362 -16.43 -1.62 7.09
CA TYR A 362 -17.63 -0.87 7.43
C TYR A 362 -18.48 -0.56 6.20
N ALA A 363 -17.88 -0.03 5.13
CA ALA A 363 -18.59 0.31 3.90
C ALA A 363 -19.24 -0.92 3.24
N MET A 364 -18.53 -2.05 3.18
CA MET A 364 -19.06 -3.31 2.64
C MET A 364 -20.16 -3.91 3.53
N ALA A 365 -20.05 -3.78 4.85
CA ALA A 365 -21.06 -4.27 5.79
C ALA A 365 -22.31 -3.39 5.82
N GLU A 366 -22.16 -2.07 5.62
CA GLU A 366 -23.28 -1.13 5.47
C GLU A 366 -24.08 -1.43 4.20
N ASP A 367 -23.40 -1.75 3.10
CA ASP A 367 -24.03 -2.18 1.84
C ASP A 367 -24.61 -3.61 1.90
N GLY A 368 -24.42 -4.32 3.03
CA GLY A 368 -24.96 -5.66 3.26
C GLY A 368 -24.22 -6.79 2.55
N LEU A 369 -23.10 -6.50 1.90
CA LEU A 369 -22.24 -7.48 1.25
C LEU A 369 -21.41 -8.30 2.24
N LEU A 370 -21.12 -7.72 3.40
CA LEU A 370 -20.55 -8.40 4.58
C LEU A 370 -21.53 -8.39 5.75
N PHE A 371 -21.23 -9.18 6.78
CA PHE A 371 -22.05 -9.28 7.99
C PHE A 371 -22.33 -7.90 8.60
N ARG A 372 -23.61 -7.52 8.65
CA ARG A 372 -24.08 -6.19 9.09
C ARG A 372 -23.69 -5.82 10.53
N ILE A 373 -23.26 -6.78 11.34
CA ILE A 373 -22.75 -6.53 12.70
C ILE A 373 -21.46 -5.68 12.65
N LEU A 374 -20.66 -5.84 11.59
CA LEU A 374 -19.41 -5.10 11.38
C LEU A 374 -19.64 -3.62 11.02
N SER A 375 -20.88 -3.22 10.65
CA SER A 375 -21.23 -1.83 10.37
C SER A 375 -21.63 -1.04 11.63
N ARG A 376 -21.47 -1.61 12.83
CA ARG A 376 -21.75 -0.89 14.08
C ARG A 376 -20.66 0.14 14.36
N MET A 377 -21.07 1.40 14.53
CA MET A 377 -20.19 2.52 14.85
C MET A 377 -20.32 2.90 16.33
N SER A 378 -19.20 3.23 16.97
CA SER A 378 -19.19 3.76 18.34
C SER A 378 -19.62 5.23 18.34
N GLU A 379 -20.56 5.60 19.21
CA GLU A 379 -21.06 6.98 19.33
C GLU A 379 -20.01 7.96 19.84
N ARG A 380 -19.09 7.51 20.71
CA ARG A 380 -18.07 8.37 21.33
C ARG A 380 -16.92 8.68 20.37
N THR A 381 -16.41 7.67 19.70
CA THR A 381 -15.21 7.80 18.85
C THR A 381 -15.55 8.00 17.39
N LYS A 382 -16.81 7.78 16.97
CA LYS A 382 -17.24 7.77 15.56
C LYS A 382 -16.39 6.84 14.68
N THR A 383 -15.97 5.70 15.27
CA THR A 383 -15.16 4.67 14.59
C THR A 383 -15.83 3.30 14.65
N PRO A 384 -15.61 2.43 13.65
CA PRO A 384 -16.16 1.08 13.63
C PRO A 384 -15.32 0.11 14.49
N VAL A 385 -15.45 0.19 15.82
CA VAL A 385 -14.62 -0.55 16.79
C VAL A 385 -14.62 -2.06 16.55
N LEU A 386 -15.78 -2.66 16.24
CA LEU A 386 -15.85 -4.10 16.01
C LEU A 386 -15.09 -4.52 14.74
N ALA A 387 -15.18 -3.73 13.66
CA ALA A 387 -14.42 -3.97 12.45
C ALA A 387 -12.91 -3.84 12.73
N THR A 388 -12.50 -2.85 13.52
CA THR A 388 -11.10 -2.66 13.94
C THR A 388 -10.57 -3.86 14.71
N ILE A 389 -11.30 -4.32 15.73
CA ILE A 389 -10.86 -5.47 16.55
C ILE A 389 -10.82 -6.75 15.71
N ALA A 390 -11.88 -7.03 14.93
CA ALA A 390 -11.95 -8.26 14.13
C ALA A 390 -10.82 -8.32 13.10
N SER A 391 -10.59 -7.23 12.37
CA SER A 391 -9.55 -7.18 11.34
C SER A 391 -8.14 -7.15 11.94
N GLY A 392 -7.94 -6.47 13.07
CA GLY A 392 -6.67 -6.48 13.81
C GLY A 392 -6.29 -7.86 14.34
N ILE A 393 -7.27 -8.64 14.84
CA ILE A 393 -7.04 -10.03 15.27
C ILE A 393 -6.61 -10.90 14.08
N VAL A 394 -7.28 -10.79 12.93
CA VAL A 394 -6.90 -11.54 11.73
C VAL A 394 -5.48 -11.18 11.29
N ALA A 395 -5.14 -9.88 11.25
CA ALA A 395 -3.79 -9.42 10.91
C ALA A 395 -2.73 -9.92 11.91
N ALA A 396 -3.04 -9.91 13.21
CA ALA A 396 -2.14 -10.40 14.26
C ALA A 396 -1.89 -11.91 14.13
N LEU A 397 -2.92 -12.69 13.82
CA LEU A 397 -2.79 -14.13 13.54
C LEU A 397 -1.97 -14.40 12.28
N MET A 398 -2.14 -13.58 11.23
CA MET A 398 -1.32 -13.72 10.02
C MET A 398 0.15 -13.38 10.29
N ALA A 399 0.43 -12.31 11.06
CA ALA A 399 1.80 -11.97 11.47
C ALA A 399 2.44 -13.07 12.33
N PHE A 400 1.65 -13.74 13.16
CA PHE A 400 2.12 -14.80 14.05
C PHE A 400 2.52 -16.09 13.29
N LEU A 401 1.77 -16.47 12.25
CA LEU A 401 1.92 -17.78 11.59
C LEU A 401 2.75 -17.76 10.30
N PHE A 402 2.71 -16.65 9.54
CA PHE A 402 3.27 -16.60 8.20
C PHE A 402 4.63 -15.90 8.14
N ASP A 403 5.42 -16.29 7.15
CA ASP A 403 6.69 -15.64 6.87
C ASP A 403 6.54 -14.32 6.08
N LEU A 404 7.50 -13.40 6.24
CA LEU A 404 7.47 -12.08 5.62
C LEU A 404 7.38 -12.17 4.09
N ALA A 405 8.20 -13.01 3.46
CA ALA A 405 8.23 -13.15 2.00
C ALA A 405 6.87 -13.63 1.46
N ALA A 406 6.32 -14.68 2.09
CA ALA A 406 5.03 -15.24 1.73
C ALA A 406 3.86 -14.24 1.87
N LEU A 407 3.94 -13.34 2.85
CA LEU A 407 2.97 -12.25 3.03
C LEU A 407 3.13 -11.19 1.94
N VAL A 408 4.35 -10.74 1.64
CA VAL A 408 4.61 -9.71 0.60
C VAL A 408 4.13 -10.16 -0.78
N ASP A 409 4.37 -11.42 -1.15
CA ASP A 409 3.91 -11.97 -2.43
C ASP A 409 2.38 -11.98 -2.55
N LEU A 410 1.70 -12.41 -1.48
CA LEU A 410 0.25 -12.52 -1.45
C LEU A 410 -0.44 -11.14 -1.41
N MET A 411 0.19 -10.15 -0.80
CA MET A 411 -0.27 -8.76 -0.88
C MET A 411 -0.14 -8.21 -2.30
N SER A 412 1.02 -8.43 -2.94
CA SER A 412 1.32 -7.87 -4.25
C SER A 412 0.28 -8.27 -5.32
N ILE A 413 -0.11 -9.54 -5.37
CA ILE A 413 -1.17 -10.00 -6.29
C ILE A 413 -2.52 -9.32 -6.01
N GLY A 414 -2.87 -9.14 -4.74
CA GLY A 414 -4.13 -8.50 -4.34
C GLY A 414 -4.19 -7.03 -4.72
N THR A 415 -3.09 -6.28 -4.48
CA THR A 415 -3.00 -4.86 -4.82
C THR A 415 -3.01 -4.63 -6.34
N LEU A 416 -2.23 -5.41 -7.09
CA LEU A 416 -2.16 -5.30 -8.56
C LEU A 416 -3.53 -5.54 -9.21
N LEU A 417 -4.28 -6.52 -8.70
CA LEU A 417 -5.62 -6.80 -9.18
C LEU A 417 -6.60 -5.67 -8.82
N ALA A 418 -6.52 -5.11 -7.61
CA ALA A 418 -7.35 -3.98 -7.20
C ALA A 418 -7.09 -2.74 -8.07
N TYR A 419 -5.82 -2.41 -8.33
CA TYR A 419 -5.44 -1.28 -9.18
C TYR A 419 -5.86 -1.48 -10.63
N SER A 420 -5.75 -2.71 -11.15
CA SER A 420 -6.23 -3.04 -12.50
C SER A 420 -7.75 -2.83 -12.63
N LEU A 421 -8.52 -3.27 -11.62
CA LEU A 421 -9.97 -3.07 -11.61
C LEU A 421 -10.34 -1.58 -11.54
N VAL A 422 -9.64 -0.78 -10.72
CA VAL A 422 -9.88 0.66 -10.66
C VAL A 422 -9.52 1.36 -11.96
N ALA A 423 -8.41 0.98 -12.60
CA ALA A 423 -8.02 1.54 -13.88
C ALA A 423 -9.11 1.31 -14.95
N ILE A 424 -9.72 0.12 -14.99
CA ILE A 424 -10.85 -0.19 -15.89
C ILE A 424 -12.08 0.70 -15.61
N CYS A 425 -12.25 1.15 -14.37
CA CYS A 425 -13.38 2.00 -13.98
C CYS A 425 -13.28 3.45 -14.47
N VAL A 426 -12.09 3.93 -14.87
CA VAL A 426 -11.85 5.34 -15.26
C VAL A 426 -12.22 5.58 -16.73
N PRO A 427 -13.24 6.41 -17.04
CA PRO A 427 -13.73 6.56 -18.42
C PRO A 427 -13.00 7.63 -19.27
N LEU A 428 -12.15 8.50 -18.69
CA LEU A 428 -11.82 9.78 -19.34
C LEU A 428 -10.46 9.89 -20.04
N LEU A 429 -9.56 8.93 -19.90
CA LEU A 429 -8.29 8.87 -20.63
C LEU A 429 -8.17 7.45 -21.19
N PRO A 430 -8.31 7.18 -22.50
CA PRO A 430 -8.33 5.81 -22.98
C PRO A 430 -6.97 5.11 -22.91
N LEU A 431 -5.86 5.83 -23.15
CA LEU A 431 -4.52 5.23 -23.24
C LEU A 431 -3.86 4.93 -21.88
N LEU A 432 -4.08 5.80 -20.89
CA LEU A 432 -3.40 5.75 -19.59
C LEU A 432 -3.82 4.54 -18.71
N PRO A 433 -5.12 4.32 -18.44
CA PRO A 433 -5.68 3.09 -17.88
C PRO A 433 -5.25 1.81 -18.58
N LEU A 434 -5.30 1.77 -19.93
CA LEU A 434 -4.90 0.58 -20.69
C LEU A 434 -3.43 0.21 -20.45
N PHE A 435 -2.55 1.21 -20.42
CA PHE A 435 -1.14 1.01 -20.10
C PHE A 435 -0.95 0.52 -18.66
N SER A 436 -1.63 1.12 -17.68
CA SER A 436 -1.56 0.68 -16.28
C SER A 436 -2.06 -0.76 -16.09
N VAL A 437 -3.18 -1.13 -16.72
CA VAL A 437 -3.71 -2.50 -16.70
C VAL A 437 -2.72 -3.48 -17.32
N PHE A 438 -2.13 -3.13 -18.48
CA PHE A 438 -1.13 -3.97 -19.13
C PHE A 438 0.09 -4.21 -18.23
N VAL A 439 0.63 -3.15 -17.63
CA VAL A 439 1.76 -3.25 -16.69
C VAL A 439 1.38 -4.13 -15.50
N ASN A 440 0.24 -3.88 -14.85
CA ASN A 440 -0.18 -4.65 -13.68
C ASN A 440 -0.36 -6.14 -13.99
N ILE A 441 -1.00 -6.48 -15.12
CA ILE A 441 -1.16 -7.88 -15.56
C ILE A 441 0.20 -8.52 -15.83
N TYR A 442 1.10 -7.82 -16.52
CA TYR A 442 2.45 -8.32 -16.77
C TYR A 442 3.20 -8.61 -15.46
N LEU A 443 3.08 -7.75 -14.45
CA LEU A 443 3.66 -7.97 -13.13
C LEU A 443 3.04 -9.17 -12.40
N MET A 444 1.71 -9.35 -12.49
CA MET A 444 1.02 -10.49 -11.90
C MET A 444 1.47 -11.84 -12.51
N MET A 445 1.81 -11.87 -13.80
CA MET A 445 2.28 -13.09 -14.47
C MET A 445 3.69 -13.53 -14.02
N GLN A 446 4.48 -12.64 -13.42
CA GLN A 446 5.80 -12.97 -12.89
C GLN A 446 5.76 -13.56 -11.47
N LEU A 447 4.58 -13.62 -10.83
CA LEU A 447 4.44 -14.17 -9.49
C LEU A 447 4.37 -15.70 -9.49
N ASP A 448 4.90 -16.30 -8.42
CA ASP A 448 4.96 -17.75 -8.26
C ASP A 448 3.59 -18.44 -8.27
N MET A 449 3.56 -19.67 -8.78
CA MET A 449 2.37 -20.54 -8.77
C MET A 449 1.79 -20.76 -7.37
N GLY A 450 2.66 -20.79 -6.34
CA GLY A 450 2.23 -20.88 -4.95
C GLY A 450 1.41 -19.68 -4.49
N THR A 451 1.71 -18.49 -5.01
CA THR A 451 0.98 -17.24 -4.72
C THR A 451 -0.40 -17.26 -5.36
N TRP A 452 -0.50 -17.73 -6.61
CA TRP A 452 -1.78 -17.92 -7.31
C TRP A 452 -2.70 -18.92 -6.60
N CYS A 453 -2.15 -20.02 -6.08
CA CYS A 453 -2.92 -21.00 -5.32
C CYS A 453 -3.52 -20.37 -4.05
N ARG A 454 -2.69 -19.67 -3.26
CA ARG A 454 -3.12 -18.95 -2.04
C ARG A 454 -4.20 -17.91 -2.34
N PHE A 455 -3.99 -17.11 -3.39
CA PHE A 455 -4.94 -16.11 -3.83
C PHE A 455 -6.28 -16.72 -4.26
N THR A 456 -6.26 -17.87 -4.95
CA THR A 456 -7.47 -18.58 -5.37
C THR A 456 -8.27 -19.08 -4.17
N VAL A 457 -7.60 -19.60 -3.13
CA VAL A 457 -8.26 -20.02 -1.89
C VAL A 457 -8.95 -18.82 -1.22
N TRP A 458 -8.27 -17.67 -1.14
CA TRP A 458 -8.87 -16.45 -0.59
C TRP A 458 -10.10 -15.99 -1.38
N MET A 459 -10.01 -16.00 -2.71
CA MET A 459 -11.13 -15.65 -3.58
C MET A 459 -12.30 -16.63 -3.44
N ALA A 460 -12.03 -17.92 -3.28
CA ALA A 460 -13.05 -18.94 -3.05
C ALA A 460 -13.83 -18.67 -1.75
N ILE A 461 -13.14 -18.30 -0.66
CA ILE A 461 -13.77 -17.90 0.61
C ILE A 461 -14.65 -16.66 0.39
N GLY A 462 -14.16 -15.65 -0.32
CA GLY A 462 -14.91 -14.44 -0.63
C GLY A 462 -16.18 -14.74 -1.43
N PHE A 463 -16.08 -15.53 -2.49
CA PHE A 463 -17.24 -15.93 -3.29
C PHE A 463 -18.25 -16.75 -2.47
N ALA A 464 -17.79 -17.64 -1.59
CA ALA A 464 -18.68 -18.36 -0.68
C ALA A 464 -19.48 -17.38 0.20
N ILE A 465 -18.84 -16.37 0.78
CA ILE A 465 -19.51 -15.34 1.58
C ILE A 465 -20.51 -14.54 0.72
N TYR A 466 -20.10 -14.12 -0.48
CA TYR A 466 -20.95 -13.33 -1.37
C TYR A 466 -22.20 -14.10 -1.82
N PHE A 467 -22.07 -15.34 -2.28
CA PHE A 467 -23.20 -16.12 -2.79
C PHE A 467 -24.11 -16.65 -1.67
N LEU A 468 -23.57 -16.95 -0.48
CA LEU A 468 -24.37 -17.44 0.64
C LEU A 468 -25.07 -16.31 1.40
N TYR A 469 -24.42 -15.15 1.54
CA TYR A 469 -24.89 -14.03 2.37
C TYR A 469 -25.10 -12.74 1.55
N GLY A 470 -24.05 -12.24 0.89
CA GLY A 470 -24.02 -10.90 0.29
C GLY A 470 -25.14 -10.64 -0.73
N ILE A 471 -25.37 -11.57 -1.66
CA ILE A 471 -26.37 -11.41 -2.72
C ILE A 471 -27.82 -11.31 -2.17
N ARG A 472 -28.07 -11.93 -1.02
CA ARG A 472 -29.40 -11.95 -0.38
C ARG A 472 -29.63 -10.71 0.49
N ASN A 473 -28.56 -10.15 1.05
CA ASN A 473 -28.62 -9.10 2.06
C ASN A 473 -28.16 -7.71 1.52
N SER A 474 -27.84 -7.62 0.23
CA SER A 474 -27.47 -6.38 -0.48
C SER A 474 -28.55 -5.30 -0.32
N SER A 475 -28.12 -4.12 0.12
CA SER A 475 -28.96 -2.94 0.33
C SER A 475 -29.64 -2.48 -0.97
N GLU A 476 -28.94 -2.52 -2.10
CA GLU A 476 -29.49 -2.19 -3.41
C GLU A 476 -30.53 -3.22 -3.87
N GLY A 477 -30.39 -4.47 -3.42
CA GLY A 477 -31.44 -5.48 -3.59
C GLY A 477 -32.74 -5.13 -2.91
N ALA A 478 -32.67 -4.57 -1.70
CA ALA A 478 -33.83 -4.08 -0.96
C ALA A 478 -34.37 -2.77 -1.57
N SER A 479 -33.50 -1.83 -1.98
CA SER A 479 -33.91 -0.55 -2.56
C SER A 479 -34.57 -0.69 -3.93
N SER A 480 -34.20 -1.68 -4.76
CA SER A 480 -34.85 -1.93 -6.05
C SER A 480 -36.36 -2.27 -5.96
N SER A 481 -36.86 -2.54 -4.75
CA SER A 481 -38.29 -2.72 -4.47
C SER A 481 -39.07 -1.41 -4.23
N SER A 482 -38.37 -0.28 -4.07
CA SER A 482 -38.94 1.08 -3.92
C SER A 482 -38.38 2.00 -5.04
N PRO A 483 -39.21 2.61 -5.88
CA PRO A 483 -38.72 3.37 -7.03
C PRO A 483 -38.11 4.70 -6.59
N ARG A 484 -36.78 4.80 -6.51
CA ARG A 484 -36.06 6.09 -6.49
C ARG A 484 -35.68 6.50 -7.90
N LYS A 485 -35.87 7.79 -8.24
CA LYS A 485 -35.46 8.39 -9.52
C LYS A 485 -33.95 8.26 -9.67
N TYR A 486 -33.52 7.54 -10.70
CA TYR A 486 -32.13 7.40 -11.10
C TYR A 486 -31.63 8.71 -11.72
N GLU A 487 -30.63 9.37 -11.13
CA GLU A 487 -29.83 10.40 -11.80
C GLU A 487 -28.37 9.93 -11.88
N PRO A 488 -27.81 9.69 -13.08
CA PRO A 488 -26.43 9.25 -13.21
C PRO A 488 -25.44 10.36 -12.84
N ALA A 489 -24.71 10.18 -11.74
CA ALA A 489 -23.77 11.15 -11.17
C ALA A 489 -22.57 11.55 -12.08
N LEU A 490 -22.37 10.89 -13.22
CA LEU A 490 -21.13 10.97 -14.01
C LEU A 490 -21.25 11.70 -15.36
N GLN A 491 -22.41 12.26 -15.72
CA GLN A 491 -22.56 12.94 -17.02
C GLN A 491 -22.59 14.49 -16.99
N SER A 492 -22.69 15.15 -15.83
CA SER A 492 -23.03 16.59 -15.80
C SER A 492 -21.92 17.58 -15.40
N LYS A 493 -20.69 17.17 -15.08
CA LYS A 493 -19.60 18.13 -14.77
C LYS A 493 -18.66 18.32 -15.96
N SER A 494 -18.80 19.46 -16.63
CA SER A 494 -17.87 19.96 -17.65
C SER A 494 -16.45 20.16 -17.08
N PRO A 495 -15.40 20.00 -17.90
CA PRO A 495 -14.00 20.15 -17.48
C PRO A 495 -13.69 21.55 -16.94
N ILE A 496 -12.76 21.61 -15.97
CA ILE A 496 -12.37 22.79 -15.16
C ILE A 496 -11.66 23.91 -15.96
N TYR A 497 -11.65 23.89 -17.29
CA TYR A 497 -10.86 24.81 -18.12
C TYR A 497 -11.64 25.87 -18.92
N LYS A 498 -12.85 26.24 -18.51
CA LYS A 498 -13.46 27.49 -19.00
C LYS A 498 -13.45 28.53 -17.88
N GLY A 499 -12.47 29.43 -17.95
CA GLY A 499 -12.53 30.70 -17.23
C GLY A 499 -13.83 31.42 -17.60
N THR A 500 -14.54 31.88 -16.58
CA THR A 500 -15.74 32.71 -16.71
C THR A 500 -15.35 34.05 -17.34
N PRO A 501 -16.01 34.50 -18.43
CA PRO A 501 -15.89 35.86 -18.92
C PRO A 501 -16.81 36.80 -18.11
N ASP A 502 -16.25 37.94 -17.72
CA ASP A 502 -16.84 39.22 -17.31
C ASP A 502 -18.16 39.25 -16.51
N ASP A 503 -18.03 39.66 -15.24
CA ASP A 503 -19.06 40.43 -14.53
C ASP A 503 -18.88 41.91 -14.90
N SER A 504 -19.58 42.35 -15.94
CA SER A 504 -19.85 43.77 -16.19
C SER A 504 -21.34 43.97 -16.47
N ASP A 505 -21.89 44.99 -15.82
CA ASP A 505 -23.21 45.62 -16.04
C ASP A 505 -24.40 44.95 -15.33
N VAL A 506 -24.85 45.54 -14.21
CA VAL A 506 -26.14 46.25 -14.08
C VAL A 506 -26.13 47.06 -12.77
N GLU A 507 -25.84 48.36 -12.85
CA GLU A 507 -26.29 49.35 -11.85
C GLU A 507 -26.61 50.69 -12.55
N ALA A 508 -27.88 50.89 -12.86
CA ALA A 508 -28.57 52.15 -13.13
C ALA A 508 -30.07 51.84 -12.94
N GLY A 509 -30.89 52.48 -12.10
CA GLY A 509 -30.84 53.76 -11.42
C GLY A 509 -32.22 54.40 -11.63
N SER A 510 -32.96 54.71 -10.56
CA SER A 510 -34.01 55.75 -10.60
C SER A 510 -34.51 56.10 -9.19
N SER A 511 -34.09 57.29 -8.74
CA SER A 511 -34.72 58.18 -7.74
C SER A 511 -36.07 58.72 -8.28
N PRO A 512 -36.86 59.53 -7.55
CA PRO A 512 -36.47 60.74 -6.77
C PRO A 512 -36.33 60.54 -5.27
#